data_AF-A0A0A9XBW4-F1
#
_entry.id   AF-A0A0A9XBW4-F1
#
_cell.length_a   1.000
_cell.length_b   1.000
_cell.length_c   1.000
_cell.angle_alpha   90.00
_cell.angle_beta   90.00
_cell.angle_gamma   90.00
#
_symmetry.space_group_name_H-M   'P 1'
#
loop_
_entity.id
_entity.type
_entity.pdbx_description
1 polymer ?
#
loop_
_entity_poly.entity_id
_entity_poly.type
_entity_poly.pdbx_seq_one_letter_code
_entity_poly.pdbx_strand_id
1 'polypeptide(L)'
;RTKVCPKTYVDSFTEAAIRNHIYGYYRRKELPTIKKMLVSLNDAGLFEGSKFSLAKILDKLGFKWKKINNRLLLKERNDIVALRCEFLRKMRRVDVDKAIFLDETWVNAGHAVSNS
;
A
#
# COMPACT_ATOMS: atom_id res chain seq x y z
N ARG A 1 -10.83 -24.42 -21.02
CA ARG A 1 -10.75 -23.56 -19.80
C ARG A 1 -9.41 -22.83 -19.85
N THR A 2 -9.37 -21.57 -20.25
CA THR A 2 -8.16 -20.76 -20.25
C THR A 2 -7.69 -20.55 -18.80
N LYS A 3 -6.43 -20.88 -18.51
CA LYS A 3 -5.83 -20.60 -17.19
C LYS A 3 -5.62 -19.10 -17.08
N VAL A 4 -6.52 -18.41 -16.39
CA VAL A 4 -6.31 -17.01 -16.03
C VAL A 4 -5.18 -16.97 -15.00
N CYS A 5 -4.07 -16.31 -15.33
CA CYS A 5 -2.97 -16.13 -14.40
C CYS A 5 -3.47 -15.37 -13.16
N PRO A 6 -3.22 -15.87 -11.93
CA PRO A 6 -3.64 -15.16 -10.73
C PRO A 6 -2.97 -13.78 -10.69
N LYS A 7 -3.75 -12.69 -10.67
CA LYS A 7 -3.27 -11.31 -10.46
C LYS A 7 -2.54 -11.23 -9.12
N THR A 8 -1.23 -11.43 -9.13
CA THR A 8 -0.37 -11.57 -7.93
C THR A 8 0.81 -10.60 -7.95
N TYR A 9 0.89 -9.82 -9.02
CA TYR A 9 1.81 -8.72 -9.20
C TYR A 9 0.97 -7.47 -9.46
N VAL A 10 1.33 -6.39 -8.79
CA VAL A 10 0.73 -5.06 -8.90
C VAL A 10 1.90 -4.08 -8.99
N ASP A 11 1.73 -2.96 -9.68
CA ASP A 11 2.78 -1.94 -9.77
C ASP A 11 2.95 -1.18 -8.45
N SER A 12 4.05 -0.42 -8.31
CA SER A 12 4.37 0.32 -7.10
C SER A 12 3.29 1.35 -6.72
N PHE A 13 2.62 1.94 -7.72
CA PHE A 13 1.52 2.87 -7.51
C PHE A 13 0.31 2.19 -6.87
N THR A 14 -0.10 1.05 -7.42
CA THR A 14 -1.21 0.24 -6.91
C THR A 14 -0.87 -0.34 -5.54
N GLU A 15 0.37 -0.76 -5.32
CA GLU A 15 0.87 -1.19 -4.01
C GLU A 15 0.71 -0.09 -2.95
N ALA A 16 1.09 1.15 -3.28
CA ALA A 16 0.92 2.31 -2.42
C ALA A 16 -0.57 2.60 -2.17
N ALA A 17 -1.40 2.54 -3.21
CA ALA A 17 -2.85 2.74 -3.10
C ALA A 17 -3.52 1.70 -2.20
N ILE A 18 -3.20 0.40 -2.37
CA ILE A 18 -3.70 -0.69 -1.51
C ILE A 18 -3.28 -0.47 -0.05
N ARG A 19 -2.02 -0.08 0.19
CA ARG A 19 -1.51 0.21 1.54
C ARG A 19 -2.29 1.37 2.18
N ASN A 20 -2.50 2.46 1.45
CA ASN A 20 -3.28 3.60 1.91
C ASN A 20 -4.73 3.23 2.19
N HIS A 21 -5.33 2.38 1.35
CA HIS A 21 -6.68 1.87 1.54
C HIS A 21 -6.82 1.10 2.86
N ILE A 22 -5.85 0.22 3.14
CA ILE A 22 -5.76 -0.53 4.41
C ILE A 22 -5.63 0.43 5.60
N TYR A 23 -4.77 1.45 5.51
CA TYR A 23 -4.66 2.47 6.56
C TYR A 23 -5.95 3.25 6.77
N GLY A 24 -6.76 3.44 5.73
CA GLY A 24 -8.09 4.04 5.83
C GLY A 24 -9.01 3.30 6.80
N TYR A 25 -8.99 1.96 6.80
CA TYR A 25 -9.75 1.15 7.77
C TYR A 25 -9.37 1.50 9.21
N TYR A 26 -8.07 1.54 9.52
CA TYR A 26 -7.60 1.86 10.87
C TYR A 26 -7.88 3.30 11.27
N ARG A 27 -7.81 4.25 10.34
CA ARG A 27 -8.18 5.66 10.58
C ARG A 27 -9.65 5.79 11.00
N ARG A 28 -10.53 4.95 10.43
CA ARG A 28 -11.96 4.86 10.80
C ARG A 28 -12.22 3.94 12.00
N LYS A 29 -11.19 3.38 12.63
CA LYS A 29 -11.30 2.38 13.72
C LYS A 29 -12.04 1.10 13.31
N GLU A 30 -12.01 0.76 12.03
CA GLU A 30 -12.61 -0.45 11.48
C GLU A 30 -11.55 -1.54 11.28
N LEU A 31 -11.94 -2.80 11.50
CA LEU A 31 -11.03 -3.92 11.25
C LEU A 31 -11.16 -4.41 9.80
N PRO A 32 -10.06 -4.37 9.02
CA PRO A 32 -10.06 -4.93 7.69
C PRO A 32 -10.14 -6.46 7.76
N THR A 33 -11.03 -7.05 6.97
CA THR A 33 -11.04 -8.50 6.71
C THR A 33 -10.81 -8.73 5.24
N ILE A 34 -10.27 -9.88 4.82
CA ILE A 34 -10.02 -10.18 3.40
C ILE A 34 -11.28 -9.98 2.56
N LYS A 35 -12.46 -10.39 3.05
CA LYS A 35 -13.73 -10.23 2.34
C LYS A 35 -14.10 -8.75 2.16
N LYS A 36 -14.06 -7.95 3.23
CA LYS A 36 -14.37 -6.52 3.17
C LYS A 36 -13.38 -5.77 2.28
N MET A 37 -12.10 -6.07 2.43
CA MET A 37 -11.04 -5.48 1.61
C MET A 37 -11.26 -5.79 0.12
N LEU A 38 -11.53 -7.03 -0.23
CA LEU A 38 -11.72 -7.43 -1.63
C LEU A 38 -12.88 -6.69 -2.30
N VAL A 39 -13.99 -6.50 -1.58
CA VAL A 39 -15.12 -5.67 -2.06
C VAL A 39 -14.68 -4.22 -2.20
N SER A 40 -14.20 -3.62 -1.12
CA SER A 40 -13.85 -2.18 -1.10
C SER A 40 -12.71 -1.79 -2.05
N LEU A 41 -11.78 -2.71 -2.36
CA LEU A 41 -10.70 -2.48 -3.32
C LEU A 41 -11.19 -2.63 -4.76
N ASN A 42 -12.17 -3.51 -5.01
CA ASN A 42 -12.81 -3.63 -6.31
C ASN A 42 -13.67 -2.39 -6.59
N ASP A 43 -14.47 -1.96 -5.62
CA ASP A 43 -15.29 -0.74 -5.72
C ASP A 43 -14.43 0.51 -5.97
N ALA A 44 -13.21 0.54 -5.43
CA ALA A 44 -12.23 1.60 -5.66
C ALA A 44 -11.45 1.45 -6.98
N GLY A 45 -11.67 0.38 -7.75
CA GLY A 45 -10.92 0.09 -8.97
C GLY A 45 -9.44 -0.25 -8.76
N LEU A 46 -9.02 -0.50 -7.51
CA LEU A 46 -7.62 -0.71 -7.14
C LEU A 46 -7.16 -2.15 -7.27
N PHE A 47 -8.08 -3.11 -7.11
CA PHE A 47 -7.75 -4.51 -7.23
C PHE A 47 -8.96 -5.33 -7.63
N GLU A 48 -8.79 -6.12 -8.68
CA GLU A 48 -9.74 -7.13 -9.10
C GLU A 48 -9.04 -8.48 -9.10
N GLY A 49 -9.55 -9.46 -8.36
CA GLY A 49 -8.91 -10.76 -8.29
C GLY A 49 -9.49 -11.64 -7.19
N SER A 50 -8.81 -12.76 -6.91
CA SER A 50 -9.26 -13.70 -5.90
C SER A 50 -8.81 -13.30 -4.49
N LYS A 51 -9.47 -13.87 -3.47
CA LYS A 51 -9.03 -13.76 -2.06
C LYS A 51 -7.59 -14.24 -1.85
N PHE A 52 -7.20 -15.31 -2.54
CA PHE A 52 -5.84 -15.87 -2.46
C PHE A 52 -4.81 -14.95 -3.09
N SER A 53 -5.16 -14.34 -4.22
CA SER A 53 -4.34 -13.33 -4.89
C SER A 53 -4.11 -12.12 -3.99
N LEU A 54 -5.18 -11.57 -3.39
CA LEU A 54 -5.08 -10.47 -2.44
C LEU A 54 -4.21 -10.86 -1.23
N ALA A 55 -4.40 -12.04 -0.66
CA ALA A 55 -3.57 -12.51 0.46
C ALA A 55 -2.08 -12.56 0.12
N LYS A 56 -1.70 -13.01 -1.09
CA LYS A 56 -0.31 -12.99 -1.55
C LYS A 56 0.24 -11.56 -1.72
N ILE A 57 -0.57 -10.64 -2.24
CA ILE A 57 -0.17 -9.23 -2.37
C ILE A 57 0.05 -8.62 -0.99
N LEU A 58 -0.86 -8.85 -0.04
CA LEU A 58 -0.70 -8.38 1.34
C LEU A 58 0.59 -8.91 1.98
N ASP A 59 0.94 -10.17 1.71
CA ASP A 59 2.18 -10.76 2.20
C ASP A 59 3.42 -10.05 1.65
N LYS A 60 3.43 -9.78 0.34
CA LYS A 60 4.49 -9.02 -0.35
C LYS A 60 4.61 -7.58 0.17
N LEU A 61 3.47 -6.93 0.43
CA LEU A 61 3.40 -5.60 1.02
C LEU A 61 3.86 -5.56 2.49
N GLY A 62 4.12 -6.73 3.09
CA GLY A 62 4.60 -6.85 4.45
C GLY A 62 3.49 -6.85 5.50
N PHE A 63 2.25 -7.16 5.14
CA PHE A 63 1.16 -7.34 6.08
C PHE A 63 1.02 -8.80 6.52
N LYS A 64 0.77 -9.02 7.80
CA LYS A 64 0.53 -10.34 8.41
C LYS A 64 -0.73 -10.31 9.26
N TRP A 65 -1.48 -11.42 9.20
CA TRP A 65 -2.61 -11.65 10.10
C TRP A 65 -2.09 -12.11 11.46
N LYS A 66 -2.54 -11.49 12.54
CA LYS A 66 -2.24 -11.88 13.93
C LYS A 66 -3.52 -11.96 14.74
N LYS A 67 -3.68 -13.04 15.49
CA LYS A 67 -4.77 -13.18 16.46
C LYS A 67 -4.41 -12.43 17.75
N ILE A 68 -5.25 -11.48 18.18
CA ILE A 68 -5.14 -10.72 19.43
C ILE A 68 -6.51 -10.70 20.09
N ASN A 69 -6.61 -11.13 21.35
CA ASN A 69 -7.87 -11.13 22.13
C ASN A 69 -9.05 -11.73 21.35
N ASN A 70 -8.82 -12.92 20.76
CA ASN A 70 -9.76 -13.65 19.91
C ASN A 70 -10.20 -12.95 18.60
N ARG A 71 -9.55 -11.85 18.21
CA ARG A 71 -9.78 -11.12 16.96
C ARG A 71 -8.61 -11.29 16.01
N LEU A 72 -8.88 -11.49 14.72
CA LEU A 72 -7.85 -11.54 13.68
C LEU A 72 -7.59 -10.12 13.17
N LEU A 73 -6.38 -9.62 13.37
CA LEU A 73 -5.95 -8.29 12.95
C LEU A 73 -4.93 -8.42 11.83
N LEU A 74 -5.14 -7.66 10.75
CA LEU A 74 -4.06 -7.39 9.82
C LEU A 74 -3.12 -6.39 10.50
N LYS A 75 -1.81 -6.55 10.34
CA LYS A 75 -0.82 -5.58 10.78
C LYS A 75 0.40 -5.65 9.89
N GLU A 76 1.15 -4.57 9.78
CA GLU A 76 2.48 -4.62 9.16
C GLU A 76 3.40 -5.54 9.98
N ARG A 77 4.37 -6.16 9.31
CA ARG A 77 5.42 -6.93 9.98
C ARG A 77 6.22 -6.01 10.90
N ASN A 78 6.60 -6.55 12.05
CA ASN A 78 7.26 -5.77 13.10
C ASN A 78 8.62 -5.21 12.64
N ASP A 79 9.36 -5.93 11.79
CA ASP A 79 10.64 -5.50 11.22
C ASP A 79 10.48 -4.29 10.29
N ILE A 80 9.46 -4.28 9.43
CA ILE A 80 9.13 -3.14 8.56
C ILE A 80 8.77 -1.90 9.40
N VAL A 81 7.96 -2.09 10.45
CA VAL A 81 7.61 -1.01 11.37
C VAL A 81 8.84 -0.50 12.12
N ALA A 82 9.74 -1.39 12.55
CA ALA A 82 10.98 -1.00 13.22
C ALA A 82 11.88 -0.16 12.31
N LEU A 83 12.07 -0.58 11.05
CA LEU A 83 12.85 0.16 10.05
C LEU A 83 12.26 1.55 9.80
N ARG A 84 10.93 1.67 9.66
CA ARG A 84 10.27 2.97 9.52
C ARG A 84 10.47 3.85 10.75
N CYS A 85 10.32 3.31 11.95
CA CYS A 85 10.55 4.05 13.18
C CYS A 85 12.01 4.50 13.31
N GLU A 86 12.96 3.67 12.91
CA GLU A 86 14.38 4.03 12.88
C GLU A 86 14.65 5.15 11.88
N PHE A 87 14.14 5.02 10.65
CA PHE A 87 14.24 6.04 9.61
C PHE A 87 13.67 7.37 10.08
N LEU A 88 12.45 7.39 10.63
CA LEU A 88 11.82 8.61 11.13
C LEU A 88 12.59 9.26 12.29
N ARG A 89 13.21 8.45 13.17
CA ARG A 89 14.09 8.96 14.23
C ARG A 89 15.36 9.59 13.67
N LYS A 90 15.95 9.00 12.62
CA LYS A 90 17.10 9.56 11.90
C LYS A 90 16.72 10.87 11.21
N MET A 91 15.64 10.87 10.42
CA MET A 91 15.14 12.05 9.69
C MET A 91 14.79 13.22 10.60
N ARG A 92 14.28 12.98 11.82
CA ARG A 92 14.01 14.06 12.78
C ARG A 92 15.27 14.86 13.17
N ARG A 93 16.46 14.27 13.04
CA ARG A 93 17.74 14.93 13.34
C ARG A 93 18.34 15.63 12.12
N VAL A 94 17.76 15.41 10.93
CA VAL A 94 18.20 16.03 9.68
C VAL A 94 17.48 17.35 9.54
N ASP A 95 18.20 18.39 9.11
CA ASP A 95 17.63 19.65 8.66
C ASP A 95 16.97 19.42 7.29
N VAL A 96 15.67 19.15 7.30
CA VAL A 96 14.91 18.76 6.10
C VAL A 96 14.90 19.90 5.07
N ASP A 97 14.99 21.16 5.51
CA ASP A 97 15.01 22.33 4.63
C ASP A 97 16.27 22.38 3.75
N LYS A 98 17.32 21.64 4.12
CA LYS A 98 18.56 21.48 3.34
C LYS A 98 18.67 20.13 2.63
N ALA A 99 17.66 19.27 2.75
CA ALA A 99 17.67 17.95 2.15
C ALA A 99 17.22 18.02 0.67
N ILE A 100 18.03 17.46 -0.23
CA ILE A 100 17.66 17.26 -1.63
C ILE A 100 17.25 15.81 -1.81
N PHE A 101 16.00 15.57 -2.22
CA PHE A 101 15.49 14.24 -2.55
C PHE A 101 15.69 13.99 -4.05
N LEU A 102 16.48 12.97 -4.38
CA LEU A 102 16.88 12.65 -5.76
C LEU A 102 15.89 11.72 -6.50
N ASP A 103 14.73 11.45 -5.92
CA ASP A 103 13.71 10.60 -6.53
C ASP A 103 13.08 11.31 -7.75
N GLU A 104 12.96 10.57 -8.85
CA GLU A 104 12.38 11.04 -10.11
C GLU A 104 10.85 11.13 -9.98
N THR A 105 10.33 12.30 -9.63
CA THR A 105 8.92 12.61 -9.89
C THR A 105 8.76 13.02 -11.35
N TRP A 106 8.15 12.15 -12.16
CA TRP A 106 7.74 12.46 -13.53
C TRP A 106 6.73 13.62 -13.53
N VAL A 107 7.21 14.86 -13.66
CA VAL A 107 6.36 16.03 -13.90
C VAL A 107 6.21 16.21 -15.40
N ASN A 108 5.28 15.49 -16.02
CA ASN A 108 4.83 15.82 -17.37
C ASN A 108 3.70 16.84 -17.26
N ALA A 109 4.01 18.03 -16.74
CA ALA A 109 3.12 19.18 -16.85
C ALA A 109 3.14 19.59 -18.32
N GLY A 110 2.01 19.45 -18.99
CA GLY A 110 1.85 19.66 -20.43
C GLY A 110 2.33 21.03 -20.88
N HIS A 111 3.58 21.09 -21.36
CA HIS A 111 4.00 22.09 -22.32
C HIS A 111 3.39 21.72 -23.68
N ALA A 112 2.07 21.85 -23.81
CA ALA A 112 1.48 22.08 -25.11
C ALA A 112 1.82 23.53 -25.47
N VAL A 113 2.98 23.75 -26.08
CA VAL A 113 3.21 24.98 -26.83
C VAL A 113 2.12 25.02 -27.90
N SER A 114 1.16 25.92 -27.74
CA SER A 114 0.26 26.29 -28.82
C SER A 114 1.12 26.90 -29.92
N ASN A 115 1.32 26.16 -31.01
CA ASN A 115 1.85 26.75 -32.24
C ASN A 115 0.89 27.86 -32.66
N SER A 116 1.35 29.10 -32.51
CA SER A 116 0.74 30.27 -33.13
C SER A 116 1.25 30.39 -34.56
#